data_AF-A0A8S2WKF5-F1
#
_entry.id   AF-A0A8S2WKF5-F1
#
_cell.length_a   1.000
_cell.length_b   1.000
_cell.length_c   1.000
_cell.angle_alpha   90.00
_cell.angle_beta   90.00
_cell.angle_gamma   90.00
#
_symmetry.space_group_name_H-M   'P 1'
#
loop_
_entity.id
_entity.type
_entity.pdbx_description
1 polymer ?
#
loop_
_entity_poly.entity_id
_entity_poly.type
_entity_poly.pdbx_seq_one_letter_code
_entity_poly.pdbx_strand_id
1 'polypeptide(L)' 'MVPFPRLHFFMPGFAPLTSRGSQQYRGLTVPELTQQMFDAKNMMAACDPRHGRYLTVAAI' A
#
# COMPACT_ATOMS: atom_id res chain seq x y z
N MET A 1 -10.41 -2.64 10.57
CA MET A 1 -9.52 -1.48 10.44
C MET A 1 -9.34 -0.69 11.74
N VAL A 2 -10.31 -0.65 12.66
CA VAL A 2 -10.16 0.06 13.95
C VAL A 2 -10.24 -0.94 15.11
N PRO A 3 -9.10 -1.40 15.66
CA PRO A 3 -9.11 -2.31 16.82
C PRO A 3 -9.44 -1.58 18.14
N PHE A 4 -9.19 -0.27 18.21
CA PHE A 4 -9.46 0.56 19.40
C PHE A 4 -10.02 1.93 19.00
N PRO A 5 -10.94 2.54 19.76
CA PRO A 5 -11.64 3.78 19.37
C PRO A 5 -10.71 4.97 19.06
N ARG A 6 -9.55 5.05 19.73
CA ARG A 6 -8.55 6.11 19.54
C ARG A 6 -7.52 5.80 18.43
N LEU A 7 -7.47 4.56 17.93
CA LEU A 7 -6.52 4.12 16.90
C LEU A 7 -7.26 3.86 15.59
N HIS A 8 -7.74 4.94 14.96
CA HIS A 8 -8.54 4.91 13.74
C HIS A 8 -7.90 5.67 12.56
N PHE A 9 -6.63 6.06 12.68
CA PHE A 9 -5.88 6.66 11.59
C PHE A 9 -5.34 5.56 10.67
N PHE A 10 -5.52 5.73 9.36
CA PHE A 10 -5.09 4.77 8.35
C PHE A 10 -3.95 5.33 7.50
N MET A 11 -3.10 4.43 7.01
CA MET A 11 -2.11 4.73 5.98
C MET A 11 -2.63 4.16 4.65
N PRO A 12 -3.18 4.99 3.74
CA PRO A 12 -3.57 4.53 2.42
C PRO A 12 -2.32 4.30 1.55
N GLY A 13 -2.39 3.28 0.71
CA GLY A 13 -1.40 2.97 -0.32
C GLY A 13 -2.12 2.54 -1.59
N PHE A 14 -1.45 2.70 -2.73
CA PHE A 14 -2.00 2.28 -4.02
C PHE A 14 -0.97 1.46 -4.79
N ALA A 15 -1.41 0.33 -5.33
CA ALA A 15 -0.63 -0.48 -6.25
C ALA A 15 -1.54 -0.85 -7.43
N PRO A 16 -1.10 -0.63 -8.69
CA PRO A 16 0.25 -0.25 -9.09
C PRO A 16 0.45 1.27 -9.23
N LEU A 17 1.54 1.81 -8.67
CA LEU A 17 1.97 3.18 -8.92
C LEU A 17 2.78 3.26 -10.23
N THR A 18 2.07 3.39 -11.33
CA THR A 18 2.64 3.49 -12.67
C THR A 18 2.30 4.83 -13.30
N SER A 19 3.24 5.40 -14.05
CA SER A 19 2.96 6.59 -14.87
C SER A 19 1.95 6.22 -15.96
N ARG A 20 1.06 7.18 -16.31
CA ARG A 20 0.01 7.00 -17.33
C ARG A 20 0.56 6.46 -18.65
N GLY A 21 1.74 6.92 -19.08
CA GLY A 21 2.39 6.47 -20.32
C GLY A 21 3.01 5.07 -20.24
N SER A 22 3.25 4.55 -19.03
CA SER A 22 3.86 3.23 -18.80
C SER A 22 2.84 2.12 -18.52
N GLN A 23 1.56 2.46 -18.36
CA GLN A 23 0.52 1.48 -17.97
C GLN A 23 0.31 0.38 -19.01
N GLN A 24 0.32 0.73 -20.30
CA GLN A 24 0.11 -0.24 -21.39
C GLN A 24 1.30 -1.18 -21.62
N TYR A 25 2.50 -0.80 -21.14
CA TYR A 25 3.73 -1.57 -21.37
C TYR A 25 4.12 -2.45 -20.18
N ARG A 26 3.37 -2.39 -19.07
CA ARG A 26 3.67 -3.12 -17.84
C ARG A 26 2.61 -4.18 -17.60
N GLY A 27 2.90 -5.42 -18.02
CA GLY A 27 2.08 -6.58 -17.67
C GLY A 27 2.28 -6.91 -16.19
N LEU A 28 1.33 -6.51 -15.35
CA LEU A 28 1.40 -6.72 -13.91
C LEU A 28 0.66 -8.00 -13.53
N THR A 29 1.33 -8.84 -12.75
CA THR A 29 0.78 -10.07 -12.19
C THR A 29 0.32 -9.86 -10.75
N VAL A 30 -0.60 -10.71 -10.27
CA VAL A 30 -1.07 -10.69 -8.88
C VAL A 30 0.08 -10.67 -7.85
N PRO A 31 1.13 -11.52 -7.93
CA PRO A 31 2.24 -11.48 -6.98
C PRO A 31 3.05 -10.18 -7.03
N GLU A 32 3.15 -9.52 -8.19
CA GLU A 32 3.83 -8.23 -8.29
C GLU A 32 3.01 -7.10 -7.65
N LEU A 33 1.68 -7.14 -7.80
CA LEU A 33 0.77 -6.19 -7.15
C LEU A 33 0.80 -6.33 -5.63
N THR A 34 0.78 -7.55 -5.11
CA THR A 34 0.85 -7.79 -3.66
C THR A 34 2.18 -7.36 -3.09
N GLN A 35 3.30 -7.59 -3.80
CA GLN A 35 4.61 -7.12 -3.38
C GLN A 35 4.68 -5.58 -3.35
N GLN A 36 4.11 -4.92 -4.37
CA GLN A 36 4.03 -3.45 -4.41
C GLN A 36 3.16 -2.87 -3.29
N MET A 37 2.08 -3.54 -2.91
CA MET A 37 1.18 -3.08 -1.85
C MET A 37 1.89 -2.89 -0.50
N PHE A 38 2.90 -3.70 -0.20
CA PHE A 38 3.68 -3.63 1.05
C PHE A 38 4.99 -2.83 0.91
N ASP A 39 5.28 -2.24 -0.25
CA ASP A 39 6.45 -1.39 -0.42
C ASP A 39 6.21 -0.03 0.25
N ALA A 40 7.16 0.42 1.07
CA ALA A 40 7.10 1.70 1.77
C ALA A 40 6.99 2.88 0.79
N LYS A 41 7.56 2.73 -0.41
CA LYS A 41 7.50 3.76 -1.46
C LYS A 41 6.10 3.97 -2.05
N ASN A 42 5.21 2.99 -1.89
CA ASN A 42 3.85 3.04 -2.43
C ASN A 42 2.82 3.54 -1.41
N MET A 43 3.27 3.90 -0.20
CA MET A 43 2.45 4.50 0.83
C MET A 43 2.25 6.00 0.55
N MET A 44 1.03 6.50 0.71
CA MET A 44 0.72 7.93 0.55
C MET A 44 0.97 8.74 1.82
N ALA A 45 1.39 8.09 2.90
CA ALA A 45 1.89 8.72 4.10
C ALA A 45 3.42 8.63 4.13
N ALA A 46 4.08 9.75 4.42
CA ALA A 46 5.54 9.85 4.50
C ALA A 46 6.10 9.21 5.79
N CYS A 47 5.82 7.92 5.98
CA CYS A 47 6.24 7.11 7.10
C CYS A 47 6.69 5.73 6.58
N ASP A 48 7.77 5.18 7.11
CA ASP A 48 8.18 3.81 6.78
C ASP A 48 7.41 2.82 7.66
N PRO A 49 6.52 1.97 7.09
CA PRO A 49 5.74 1.00 7.84
C PRO A 49 6.59 -0.08 8.53
N ARG A 50 7.87 -0.23 8.15
CA ARG A 50 8.80 -1.19 8.76
C ARG A 50 9.25 -0.79 10.17
N HIS A 51 9.15 0.50 10.51
CA HIS A 51 9.42 0.97 11.88
C HIS A 51 8.28 0.65 12.86
N GLY A 52 7.16 0.09 12.38
CA GLY A 52 6.01 -0.27 13.19
C GLY A 52 5.52 -1.70 12.92
N ARG A 53 4.29 -1.97 13.34
CA ARG A 53 3.59 -3.23 13.05
C ARG A 53 2.20 -2.91 12.54
N TYR A 54 1.73 -3.67 11.55
CA TYR A 54 0.36 -3.57 11.07
C TYR A 54 -0.61 -4.14 12.10
N LEU A 55 -1.54 -3.32 12.58
CA LEU A 55 -2.61 -3.78 13.49
C LEU A 55 -3.78 -4.41 12.73
N THR A 56 -4.12 -3.83 11.58
CA THR A 56 -5.10 -4.36 10.63
C THR A 56 -4.76 -3.87 9.23
N VAL A 57 -4.96 -4.69 8.20
CA VAL A 57 -4.74 -4.34 6.79
C VAL A 57 -5.97 -4.76 5.99
N ALA A 58 -6.34 -3.96 4.99
CA ALA A 58 -7.37 -4.30 4.01
C ALA A 58 -6.83 -3.93 2.62
N ALA A 59 -7.05 -4.83 1.65
CA ALA A 59 -6.78 -4.60 0.24
C ALA A 59 -8.11 -4.73 -0.51
N ILE A 60 -8.37 -3.81 -1.44
CA ILE A 60 -9.56 -3.80 -2.29
C ILE A 60 -9.10 -3.88 -3.74
#